data_AF-A0A9E0KJK5-F1
#
_entry.id   AF-A0A9E0KJK5-F1
#
_cell.length_a   1.000
_cell.length_b   1.000
_cell.length_c   1.000
_cell.angle_alpha   90.00
_cell.angle_beta   90.00
_cell.angle_gamma   90.00
#
_symmetry.space_group_name_H-M   'P 1'
#
loop_
_entity.id
_entity.type
_entity.pdbx_description
1 polymer ?
#
loop_
_entity_poly.entity_id
_entity_poly.type
_entity_poly.pdbx_seq_one_letter_code
_entity_poly.pdbx_strand_id
1 'polypeptide(L)'
;MLLIILFICLGIVIYLLNKYTRRETPAKIADTLTPIIEDTEVCCGAHEVCEKDSLLASSPNAVYFEDEDLDIFRFRDEKSYNAKEIALFEEVFFTLREDEIAEWLKSLQIRNINLPYAIKEEALLIVSERRYAHTH
;
A
#
# COMPACT_ATOMS: atom_id res chain seq x y z
N MET A 1 -15.68 12.74 45.09
CA MET A 1 -15.91 11.27 45.24
C MET A 1 -16.86 10.72 44.19
N LEU A 2 -18.04 11.31 43.94
CA LEU A 2 -18.99 10.83 42.92
C LEU A 2 -18.41 10.75 41.49
N LEU A 3 -17.61 11.74 41.08
CA LEU A 3 -16.93 11.73 39.77
C LEU A 3 -15.91 10.59 39.65
N ILE A 4 -15.18 10.28 40.71
CA ILE A 4 -14.19 9.21 40.73
C ILE A 4 -14.90 7.86 40.60
N ILE A 5 -16.02 7.68 41.30
CA ILE A 5 -16.85 6.48 41.19
C ILE A 5 -17.42 6.32 39.77
N LEU A 6 -17.85 7.42 39.13
CA LEU A 6 -18.33 7.41 37.74
C LEU A 6 -17.25 6.94 36.75
N PHE A 7 -16.02 7.45 36.86
CA PHE A 7 -14.91 7.04 36.00
C PHE A 7 -14.54 5.56 36.19
N ILE A 8 -14.55 5.08 37.44
CA ILE A 8 -14.28 3.67 37.75
C ILE A 8 -15.37 2.78 37.14
N CYS A 9 -16.65 3.15 37.30
CA CYS A 9 -17.76 2.42 36.70
C CYS A 9 -17.67 2.39 35.17
N LEU A 10 -17.33 3.51 34.53
CA LEU A 10 -17.18 3.60 33.07
C LEU A 10 -16.02 2.73 32.57
N GLY A 11 -14.88 2.74 33.26
CA GLY A 11 -13.74 1.88 32.95
C GLY A 11 -14.07 0.38 33.07
N ILE A 12 -14.83 -0.01 34.09
CA ILE A 12 -15.29 -1.40 34.26
C ILE A 12 -16.23 -1.79 33.12
N VAL A 13 -17.17 -0.93 32.72
CA VAL A 13 -18.08 -1.20 31.61
C VAL A 13 -17.31 -1.39 30.30
N ILE A 14 -16.36 -0.50 29.98
CA ILE A 14 -15.53 -0.63 28.77
C ILE A 14 -14.69 -1.92 28.81
N TYR A 15 -14.12 -2.26 29.96
CA TYR A 15 -13.35 -3.49 30.14
C TYR A 15 -14.20 -4.74 29.89
N LEU A 16 -15.44 -4.77 30.41
CA LEU A 16 -16.37 -5.88 30.22
C LEU A 16 -16.85 -5.98 28.77
N LEU A 17 -17.15 -4.85 28.12
CA LEU A 17 -17.50 -4.81 26.70
C LEU A 17 -16.36 -5.35 25.83
N ASN A 18 -15.12 -4.88 26.03
CA ASN A 18 -13.96 -5.37 25.29
C ASN A 18 -13.74 -6.88 25.52
N LYS A 19 -13.84 -7.35 26.76
CA LYS A 19 -13.73 -8.79 27.09
C LYS A 19 -14.83 -9.63 26.44
N TYR A 20 -16.04 -9.08 26.30
CA TYR A 20 -17.16 -9.76 25.65
C TYR A 20 -16.99 -9.79 24.12
N THR A 21 -16.65 -8.66 23.49
CA THR A 21 -16.35 -8.58 22.05
C THR A 21 -15.18 -9.50 21.66
N ARG A 22 -14.16 -9.64 22.52
CA ARG A 22 -13.02 -10.55 22.29
C ARG A 22 -13.40 -12.04 22.38
N ARG A 23 -14.55 -12.39 22.95
CA ARG A 23 -15.04 -13.78 23.03
C ARG A 23 -15.84 -14.21 21.80
N GLU A 24 -16.46 -13.28 21.10
CA GLU A 24 -17.27 -13.55 19.89
C GLU A 24 -16.41 -13.67 18.61
N THR A 25 -15.10 -13.43 18.69
CA THR A 25 -14.17 -13.62 17.57
C THR A 25 -13.26 -14.85 17.77
N PRO A 26 -13.63 -16.03 17.26
CA PRO A 26 -12.66 -17.07 16.96
C PRO A 26 -11.99 -16.72 15.62
N ALA A 27 -10.75 -16.22 15.71
CA ALA A 27 -9.69 -16.25 14.70
C ALA A 27 -10.04 -16.03 13.22
N LYS A 28 -9.76 -14.82 12.72
CA LYS A 28 -8.67 -14.61 11.75
C LYS A 28 -8.04 -13.24 12.03
N ILE A 29 -6.72 -13.15 11.86
CA ILE A 29 -5.85 -11.98 12.04
C ILE A 29 -5.29 -11.85 13.47
N ALA A 30 -4.47 -12.83 13.82
CA ALA A 30 -3.26 -12.69 14.64
C ALA A 30 -2.11 -13.04 13.68
N ASP A 31 -0.94 -12.42 13.64
CA ASP A 31 -0.30 -11.36 14.40
C ASP A 31 0.90 -10.88 13.54
N THR A 32 1.54 -9.79 13.99
CA THR A 32 2.98 -9.50 13.82
C THR A 32 3.37 -8.48 12.74
N LEU A 33 3.50 -7.22 13.17
CA LEU A 33 4.57 -6.37 12.66
C LEU A 33 5.92 -6.99 13.08
N THR A 34 6.68 -7.40 12.07
CA THR A 34 8.15 -7.55 11.92
C THR A 34 8.94 -8.55 12.81
N PRO A 35 10.11 -9.06 12.35
CA PRO A 35 10.52 -9.45 10.98
C PRO A 35 11.25 -10.83 11.00
N ILE A 36 10.72 -11.90 10.43
CA ILE A 36 11.51 -13.09 10.07
C ILE A 36 10.98 -13.64 8.75
N ILE A 37 11.87 -13.65 7.76
CA ILE A 37 11.81 -14.52 6.59
C ILE A 37 11.82 -15.94 7.16
N GLU A 38 10.67 -16.59 7.20
CA GLU A 38 10.61 -18.03 7.38
C GLU A 38 10.05 -18.61 6.09
N ASP A 39 10.99 -19.16 5.34
CA ASP A 39 10.81 -19.93 4.14
C ASP A 39 9.74 -21.01 4.37
N THR A 40 8.56 -20.82 3.79
CA THR A 40 7.83 -21.96 3.23
C THR A 40 8.04 -21.93 1.74
N GLU A 41 9.27 -22.27 1.35
CA GLU A 41 9.57 -22.90 0.08
C GLU A 41 8.64 -24.12 -0.09
N VAL A 42 7.51 -23.91 -0.77
CA VAL A 42 7.09 -24.85 -1.80
C VAL A 42 7.55 -24.24 -3.14
N CYS A 43 8.85 -24.05 -3.24
CA CYS A 43 9.53 -23.84 -4.51
C CYS A 43 9.74 -25.22 -5.13
N CYS A 44 8.82 -25.60 -6.00
CA CYS A 44 8.90 -26.81 -6.78
C CYS A 44 10.04 -26.68 -7.81
N GLY A 45 11.27 -26.99 -7.40
CA GLY A 45 12.33 -27.65 -8.18
C GLY A 45 12.83 -27.12 -9.54
N ALA A 46 12.37 -25.98 -10.07
CA ALA A 46 12.79 -25.54 -11.42
C ALA A 46 12.65 -24.04 -11.72
N HIS A 47 13.08 -23.15 -10.83
CA HIS A 47 13.25 -21.75 -11.22
C HIS A 47 14.64 -21.23 -10.83
N GLU A 48 15.56 -21.41 -11.78
CA GLU A 48 16.86 -20.77 -11.79
C GLU A 48 16.65 -19.26 -12.04
N VAL A 49 17.04 -18.44 -11.07
CA VAL A 49 17.17 -16.97 -11.10
C VAL A 49 15.86 -16.16 -11.23
N CYS A 50 15.29 -15.77 -10.09
CA CYS A 50 14.42 -14.59 -10.03
C CYS A 50 15.24 -13.47 -9.38
N GLU A 51 15.68 -12.49 -10.18
CA GLU A 51 16.45 -11.30 -9.78
C GLU A 51 15.64 -10.38 -8.83
N LYS A 52 15.38 -10.84 -7.61
CA LYS A 52 14.62 -10.08 -6.60
C LYS A 52 15.42 -8.93 -5.97
N ASP A 53 16.72 -8.84 -6.23
CA ASP A 53 17.62 -7.91 -5.53
C ASP A 53 17.77 -6.52 -6.20
N SER A 54 17.16 -6.26 -7.35
CA SER A 54 17.33 -4.94 -8.02
C SER A 54 16.25 -3.90 -7.65
N LEU A 55 15.06 -4.34 -7.22
CA LEU A 55 13.90 -3.46 -6.95
C LEU A 55 13.55 -3.27 -5.45
N LEU A 56 14.30 -3.91 -4.55
CA LEU A 56 14.06 -3.85 -3.10
C LEU A 56 14.99 -2.87 -2.37
N ALA A 57 15.92 -2.21 -3.07
CA ALA A 57 16.72 -1.13 -2.52
C ALA A 57 15.97 0.22 -2.44
N SER A 58 14.65 0.21 -2.18
CA SER A 58 13.89 1.43 -1.85
C SER A 58 14.14 1.81 -0.39
N SER A 59 14.14 3.12 -0.14
CA SER A 59 14.35 3.78 1.15
C SER A 59 13.56 3.12 2.31
N PRO A 60 14.14 3.02 3.53
CA PRO A 60 13.50 2.38 4.69
C PRO A 60 12.28 3.15 5.23
N ASN A 61 11.95 4.31 4.67
CA ASN A 61 10.81 5.12 5.08
C ASN A 61 9.61 4.78 4.19
N ALA A 62 8.47 4.44 4.79
CA ALA A 62 7.22 4.31 4.06
C ALA A 62 6.85 5.68 3.47
N VAL A 63 6.93 5.81 2.14
CA VAL A 63 6.55 7.03 1.42
C VAL A 63 5.03 7.05 1.25
N TYR A 64 4.43 8.19 1.61
CA TYR A 64 3.00 8.46 1.45
C TYR A 64 2.80 9.44 0.31
N PHE A 65 1.86 9.17 -0.59
CA PHE A 65 1.67 9.91 -1.85
C PHE A 65 0.39 10.75 -1.91
N GLU A 66 -0.38 10.84 -0.82
CA GLU A 66 -1.66 11.59 -0.78
C GLU A 66 -2.65 11.12 -1.89
N ASP A 67 -2.69 9.81 -2.14
CA ASP A 67 -3.41 9.20 -3.26
C ASP A 67 -4.47 8.17 -2.84
N GLU A 68 -4.94 8.25 -1.59
CA GLU A 68 -5.91 7.32 -1.01
C GLU A 68 -7.25 7.33 -1.74
N ASP A 69 -7.63 8.45 -2.36
CA ASP A 69 -8.86 8.58 -3.13
C ASP A 69 -8.85 7.66 -4.37
N LEU A 70 -7.67 7.23 -4.83
CA LEU A 70 -7.53 6.28 -5.93
C LEU A 70 -7.86 4.83 -5.54
N ASP A 71 -7.95 4.50 -4.24
CA ASP A 71 -8.27 3.14 -3.78
C ASP A 71 -9.65 2.67 -4.22
N ILE A 72 -10.56 3.60 -4.53
CA ILE A 72 -11.88 3.28 -5.10
C ILE A 72 -11.77 2.59 -6.47
N PHE A 73 -10.64 2.71 -7.16
CA PHE A 73 -10.39 2.15 -8.50
C PHE A 73 -9.69 0.79 -8.47
N ARG A 74 -9.55 0.17 -7.30
CA ARG A 74 -8.95 -1.16 -7.15
C ARG A 74 -9.68 -2.21 -8.01
N PHE A 75 -8.91 -3.06 -8.68
CA PHE A 75 -9.37 -4.11 -9.61
C PHE A 75 -10.13 -3.61 -10.84
N ARG A 76 -10.12 -2.30 -11.10
CA ARG A 76 -10.78 -1.72 -12.26
C ARG A 76 -9.85 -1.73 -13.49
N ASP A 77 -10.42 -1.91 -14.68
CA ASP A 77 -9.65 -1.96 -15.93
C ASP A 77 -9.17 -0.57 -16.38
N GLU A 78 -7.96 -0.50 -16.93
CA GLU A 78 -7.31 0.75 -17.38
C GLU A 78 -8.11 1.52 -18.44
N LYS A 79 -8.95 0.83 -19.24
CA LYS A 79 -9.73 1.46 -20.32
C LYS A 79 -11.10 1.94 -19.87
N SER A 80 -11.48 1.62 -18.65
CA SER A 80 -12.83 1.89 -18.15
C SER A 80 -12.99 3.28 -17.54
N TYR A 81 -11.90 4.03 -17.36
CA TYR A 81 -11.93 5.35 -16.72
C TYR A 81 -12.57 6.42 -17.61
N ASN A 82 -13.39 7.28 -17.00
CA ASN A 82 -13.91 8.49 -17.63
C ASN A 82 -12.98 9.68 -17.42
N ALA A 83 -13.21 10.79 -18.14
CA ALA A 83 -12.34 11.96 -18.09
C ALA A 83 -12.18 12.58 -16.68
N LYS A 84 -13.21 12.53 -15.83
CA LYS A 84 -13.13 13.05 -14.45
C LYS A 84 -12.29 12.14 -13.56
N GLU A 85 -12.38 10.84 -13.78
CA GLU A 85 -11.58 9.86 -13.03
C GLU A 85 -10.12 9.96 -13.44
N ILE A 86 -9.83 10.11 -14.73
CA ILE A 86 -8.47 10.36 -15.24
C ILE A 86 -7.88 11.62 -14.59
N ALA A 87 -8.66 12.68 -14.44
CA ALA A 87 -8.21 13.91 -13.79
C ALA A 87 -7.75 13.70 -12.33
N LEU A 88 -8.33 12.74 -11.60
CA LEU A 88 -7.87 12.41 -10.23
C LEU A 88 -6.47 11.78 -10.24
N PHE A 89 -6.20 10.92 -11.23
CA PHE A 89 -4.85 10.37 -11.39
C PHE A 89 -3.86 11.45 -11.84
N GLU A 90 -4.27 12.38 -12.70
CA GLU A 90 -3.45 13.51 -13.14
C GLU A 90 -3.10 14.45 -11.98
N GLU A 91 -4.06 14.75 -11.11
CA GLU A 91 -3.85 15.58 -9.92
C GLU A 91 -2.74 15.01 -9.04
N VAL A 92 -2.82 13.72 -8.70
CA VAL A 92 -1.75 13.05 -7.94
C VAL A 92 -0.45 13.07 -8.75
N PHE A 93 -0.47 12.62 -10.01
CA PHE A 93 0.73 12.48 -10.83
C PHE A 93 1.53 13.79 -10.97
N PHE A 94 0.85 14.92 -11.18
CA PHE A 94 1.51 16.22 -11.33
C PHE A 94 1.97 16.86 -10.00
N THR A 95 1.54 16.33 -8.86
CA THR A 95 2.06 16.75 -7.54
C THR A 95 3.32 15.99 -7.14
N LEU A 96 3.55 14.80 -7.71
CA LEU A 96 4.70 13.98 -7.40
C LEU A 96 5.98 14.60 -7.94
N ARG A 97 7.05 14.53 -7.15
CA ARG A 97 8.38 14.74 -7.72
C ARG A 97 8.70 13.57 -8.61
N GLU A 98 9.46 13.83 -9.67
CA GLU A 98 9.64 12.78 -10.63
C GLU A 98 10.37 11.56 -9.99
N ASP A 99 11.22 11.74 -8.96
CA ASP A 99 11.95 10.65 -8.26
C ASP A 99 11.01 9.72 -7.46
N GLU A 100 9.83 10.21 -7.11
CA GLU A 100 8.79 9.48 -6.39
C GLU A 100 7.92 8.61 -7.33
N ILE A 101 7.89 8.92 -8.64
CA ILE A 101 7.00 8.26 -9.61
C ILE A 101 7.24 6.73 -9.65
N ALA A 102 8.49 6.28 -9.58
CA ALA A 102 8.79 4.85 -9.61
C ALA A 102 8.21 4.11 -8.38
N GLU A 103 8.29 4.72 -7.20
CA GLU A 103 7.77 4.15 -5.96
C GLU A 103 6.23 4.22 -5.92
N TRP A 104 5.65 5.31 -6.43
CA TRP A 104 4.20 5.46 -6.57
C TRP A 104 3.60 4.41 -7.52
N LEU A 105 4.19 4.18 -8.70
CA LEU A 105 3.76 3.14 -9.63
C LEU A 105 3.79 1.74 -8.98
N LYS A 106 4.84 1.46 -8.19
CA LYS A 106 4.95 0.21 -7.42
C LYS A 106 3.85 0.10 -6.35
N SER A 107 3.54 1.19 -5.65
CA SER A 107 2.45 1.25 -4.67
C SER A 107 1.09 0.93 -5.32
N LEU A 108 0.78 1.54 -6.46
CA LEU A 108 -0.46 1.30 -7.20
C LEU A 108 -0.56 -0.17 -7.67
N GLN A 109 0.55 -0.76 -8.15
CA GLN A 109 0.60 -2.16 -8.55
C GLN A 109 0.27 -3.11 -7.37
N ILE A 110 0.86 -2.86 -6.19
CA ILE A 110 0.60 -3.65 -4.97
C ILE A 110 -0.87 -3.53 -4.55
N ARG A 111 -1.47 -2.35 -4.72
CA ARG A 111 -2.88 -2.08 -4.42
C ARG A 111 -3.85 -2.51 -5.53
N ASN A 112 -3.37 -3.12 -6.62
CA ASN A 112 -4.15 -3.51 -7.79
C ASN A 112 -4.95 -2.35 -8.42
N ILE A 113 -4.35 -1.17 -8.49
CA ILE A 113 -4.92 0.00 -9.18
C ILE A 113 -4.22 0.13 -10.53
N ASN A 114 -4.98 0.00 -11.61
CA ASN A 114 -4.44 0.17 -12.96
C ASN A 114 -4.45 1.66 -13.33
N LEU A 115 -3.33 2.20 -13.81
CA LEU A 115 -3.30 3.59 -14.30
C LEU A 115 -4.04 3.73 -15.63
N PRO A 116 -4.66 4.88 -15.90
CA PRO A 116 -5.09 5.26 -17.24
C PRO A 116 -3.93 5.28 -18.25
N TYR A 117 -4.19 4.87 -19.48
CA TYR A 117 -3.17 4.79 -20.54
C TYR A 117 -2.40 6.10 -20.75
N ALA A 118 -3.10 7.24 -20.74
CA ALA A 118 -2.51 8.55 -20.99
C ALA A 118 -1.37 8.89 -20.02
N ILE A 119 -1.54 8.59 -18.73
CA ILE A 119 -0.57 8.90 -17.67
C ILE A 119 0.51 7.82 -17.60
N LYS A 120 0.13 6.57 -17.89
CA LYS A 120 1.04 5.42 -17.83
C LYS A 120 2.25 5.57 -18.76
N GLU A 121 2.04 6.06 -19.98
CA GLU A 121 3.15 6.27 -20.93
C GLU A 121 4.13 7.33 -20.43
N GLU A 122 3.62 8.45 -19.94
CA GLU A 122 4.44 9.56 -19.41
C GLU A 122 5.21 9.13 -18.16
N ALA A 123 4.55 8.47 -17.21
CA ALA A 123 5.18 7.94 -16.01
C ALA A 123 6.32 6.95 -16.34
N LEU A 124 6.11 6.05 -17.29
CA LEU A 124 7.13 5.08 -17.70
C LEU A 124 8.32 5.73 -18.40
N LEU A 125 8.08 6.77 -19.22
CA LEU A 125 9.14 7.55 -19.85
C LEU A 125 10.05 8.17 -18.78
N ILE A 126 9.49 8.89 -17.82
CA ILE A 126 10.25 9.55 -16.75
C ILE A 126 11.07 8.55 -15.92
N VAL A 127 10.46 7.40 -15.57
CA VAL A 127 11.17 6.33 -14.85
C VAL A 127 12.32 5.77 -15.68
N SER A 128 12.12 5.58 -16.99
CA SER A 128 13.17 5.07 -17.87
C SER A 128 14.35 6.03 -17.97
N GLU A 129 14.11 7.33 -18.20
CA GLU A 129 15.15 8.35 -18.30
C GLU A 129 16.02 8.43 -17.04
N ARG A 130 15.40 8.31 -15.87
CA ARG A 130 16.14 8.27 -14.61
C ARG A 130 17.01 7.05 -14.41
N ARG A 131 16.53 5.88 -14.82
CA ARG A 131 17.36 4.67 -14.76
C ARG A 131 18.60 4.82 -15.63
N TYR A 132 18.47 5.42 -16.81
CA TYR A 132 19.62 5.74 -17.65
C TYR A 132 20.57 6.74 -16.97
N ALA A 133 20.04 7.82 -16.39
CA ALA A 133 20.83 8.83 -15.69
C ALA A 133 21.58 8.31 -14.46
N HIS A 134 21.06 7.31 -13.75
CA HIS A 134 21.74 6.68 -12.61
C HIS A 134 22.78 5.62 -12.99
N THR A 135 22.74 5.13 -14.23
CA THR A 135 23.65 4.07 -14.71
C THR A 135 24.94 4.64 -15.33
N HIS A 136 25.06 5.96 -15.49
CA HIS A 136 26.22 6.66 -16.06
C HIS A 136 26.66 7.80 -15.13
#